data_AF-A0A7X0GZL9-F1
#
_entry.id   AF-A0A7X0GZL9-F1
#
_cell.length_a   1.000
_cell.length_b   1.000
_cell.length_c   1.000
_cell.angle_alpha   90.00
_cell.angle_beta   90.00
_cell.angle_gamma   90.00
#
_symmetry.space_group_name_H-M   'P 1'
#
loop_
_entity.id
_entity.type
_entity.pdbx_description
1 polymer ?
#
loop_
_entity_poly.entity_id
_entity_poly.type
_entity_poly.pdbx_seq_one_letter_code
_entity_poly.pdbx_strand_id
1 'polypeptide(L)'
;MRERRRYHEPRRYAAAARYPRRRSSSVGSYLATAGLIGAVAGGGWAMTDPDQRQAFIANAKEVAVDAGMMRARAPQEGDFWRRCDEARAAGTAPIYRGEPGYREGMDGDNDGIACEPYR
;
A
#
# COMPACT_ATOMS: atom_id res chain seq x y z
N MET A 1 14.16 64.08 -11.25
CA MET A 1 12.91 64.08 -10.48
C MET A 1 12.38 62.64 -10.47
N ARG A 2 12.48 61.94 -9.34
CA ARG A 2 12.15 60.52 -9.20
C ARG A 2 10.78 60.37 -8.56
N GLU A 3 9.83 59.86 -9.33
CA GLU A 3 8.44 59.66 -8.96
C GLU A 3 8.31 58.45 -8.03
N ARG A 4 8.01 58.70 -6.76
CA ARG A 4 7.80 57.66 -5.75
C ARG A 4 6.44 57.01 -5.99
N ARG A 5 6.41 55.82 -6.61
CA ARG A 5 5.23 54.95 -6.62
C ARG A 5 4.96 54.46 -5.19
N ARG A 6 3.92 55.01 -4.57
CA ARG A 6 3.28 54.49 -3.37
C ARG A 6 2.71 53.10 -3.69
N TYR A 7 3.31 52.06 -3.11
CA TYR A 7 2.70 50.73 -3.11
C TYR A 7 1.46 50.74 -2.22
N HIS A 8 0.37 50.21 -2.77
CA HIS A 8 -0.91 50.02 -2.11
C HIS A 8 -0.81 48.97 -0.99
N GLU A 9 -1.51 49.29 0.09
CA GLU A 9 -1.64 48.58 1.36
C GLU A 9 -2.22 47.15 1.22
N PRO A 10 -1.80 46.19 2.08
CA PRO A 10 -2.31 44.83 2.04
C PRO A 10 -3.73 44.77 2.62
N ARG A 11 -4.71 44.50 1.76
CA ARG A 11 -6.08 44.20 2.19
C ARG A 11 -6.08 42.91 3.02
N ARG A 12 -6.41 43.09 4.29
CA ARG A 12 -6.82 42.05 5.24
C ARG A 12 -8.02 41.28 4.67
N TYR A 13 -7.81 40.04 4.23
CA TYR A 13 -8.89 39.07 4.05
C TYR A 13 -8.81 38.05 5.18
N ALA A 14 -9.50 38.37 6.28
CA ALA A 14 -9.94 37.36 7.22
C ALA A 14 -11.07 36.57 6.56
N ALA A 15 -10.74 35.43 5.95
CA ALA A 15 -11.72 34.43 5.57
C ALA A 15 -11.47 33.21 6.46
N ALA A 16 -12.10 33.20 7.64
CA ALA A 16 -12.26 31.98 8.40
C ALA A 16 -12.96 30.96 7.51
N ALA A 17 -12.21 29.98 7.02
CA ALA A 17 -12.74 28.84 6.29
C ALA A 17 -13.67 28.09 7.25
N ARG A 18 -14.97 28.39 7.18
CA ARG A 18 -16.01 27.54 7.73
C ARG A 18 -15.97 26.27 6.90
N TYR A 19 -15.17 25.29 7.32
CA TYR A 19 -15.31 23.94 6.84
C TYR A 19 -16.79 23.56 7.01
N PRO A 20 -17.52 23.20 5.94
CA PRO A 20 -18.87 22.72 6.10
C PRO A 20 -18.78 21.50 7.00
N ARG A 21 -19.38 21.57 8.19
CA ARG A 21 -19.64 20.37 9.01
C ARG A 21 -20.41 19.43 8.10
N ARG A 22 -19.71 18.41 7.59
CA ARG A 22 -20.29 17.35 6.76
C ARG A 22 -21.41 16.74 7.61
N ARG A 23 -22.66 17.11 7.30
CA ARG A 23 -23.84 16.54 7.93
C ARG A 23 -23.80 15.07 7.56
N SER A 24 -23.39 14.23 8.51
CA SER A 24 -23.46 12.78 8.38
C SER A 24 -24.93 12.44 8.12
N SER A 25 -25.26 12.17 6.86
CA SER A 25 -26.57 11.64 6.49
C SER A 25 -26.69 10.26 7.10
N SER A 26 -27.83 9.97 7.73
CA SER A 26 -28.15 8.68 8.36
C SER A 26 -27.86 7.47 7.45
N VAL A 27 -28.03 7.64 6.13
CA VAL A 27 -27.68 6.65 5.10
C VAL A 27 -26.22 6.21 5.17
N GLY A 28 -25.28 7.13 5.42
CA GLY A 28 -23.85 6.81 5.55
C GLY A 28 -23.54 5.99 6.80
N SER A 29 -24.24 6.28 7.91
CA SER A 29 -24.13 5.45 9.12
C SER A 29 -24.74 4.07 8.93
N TYR A 30 -25.86 3.95 8.21
CA TYR A 30 -26.49 2.64 7.94
C TYR A 30 -25.64 1.77 7.01
N LEU A 31 -25.02 2.35 5.99
CA LEU A 31 -24.09 1.61 5.13
C LEU A 31 -22.84 1.17 5.90
N ALA A 32 -22.32 2.02 6.79
CA ALA A 32 -21.19 1.66 7.64
C ALA A 32 -21.53 0.54 8.64
N THR A 33 -22.68 0.63 9.31
CA THR A 33 -23.11 -0.43 10.26
C THR A 33 -23.47 -1.73 9.55
N ALA A 34 -24.15 -1.66 8.40
CA ALA A 34 -24.45 -2.84 7.59
C ALA A 34 -23.16 -3.53 7.09
N GLY A 35 -22.15 -2.77 6.69
CA GLY A 35 -20.83 -3.31 6.31
C GLY A 35 -20.14 -4.03 7.47
N LEU A 36 -20.17 -3.46 8.69
CA LEU A 36 -19.61 -4.11 9.88
C LEU A 36 -20.37 -5.38 10.26
N ILE A 37 -21.69 -5.37 10.21
CA ILE A 37 -22.52 -6.57 10.49
C ILE A 37 -22.22 -7.66 9.45
N GLY A 38 -22.13 -7.30 8.16
CA GLY A 38 -21.76 -8.23 7.10
C GLY A 38 -20.35 -8.82 7.26
N ALA A 39 -19.39 -8.05 7.78
CA ALA A 39 -18.04 -8.56 8.07
C ALA A 39 -18.03 -9.56 9.25
N VAL A 40 -18.81 -9.32 10.31
CA VAL A 40 -18.89 -10.24 11.47
C VAL A 40 -19.68 -11.50 11.13
N ALA A 41 -20.83 -11.35 10.48
CA ALA A 41 -21.70 -12.47 10.10
C ALA A 41 -21.29 -13.16 8.79
N GLY A 42 -20.37 -12.61 8.00
CA GLY A 42 -19.80 -13.26 6.81
C GLY A 42 -18.37 -13.76 7.05
N GLY A 43 -17.55 -12.99 7.76
CA GLY A 43 -16.17 -13.36 8.09
C GLY A 43 -16.07 -14.42 9.18
N GLY A 44 -17.01 -14.46 10.13
CA GLY A 44 -17.01 -15.44 11.23
C GLY A 44 -17.22 -16.88 10.76
N TRP A 45 -18.14 -17.11 9.80
CA TRP A 45 -18.43 -18.46 9.29
C TRP A 45 -17.41 -18.94 8.26
N ALA A 46 -16.81 -18.03 7.49
CA ALA A 46 -15.71 -18.35 6.58
C ALA A 46 -14.46 -18.89 7.30
N MET A 47 -14.35 -18.69 8.62
CA MET A 47 -13.28 -19.29 9.43
C MET A 47 -13.61 -20.71 9.93
N THR A 48 -14.90 -21.10 9.95
CA THR A 48 -15.32 -22.42 10.46
C THR A 48 -15.33 -23.51 9.39
N ASP A 49 -15.49 -23.13 8.11
CA ASP A 49 -15.42 -24.04 6.98
C ASP A 49 -14.00 -24.04 6.38
N PRO A 50 -13.29 -25.19 6.35
CA PRO A 50 -11.91 -25.25 5.86
C PRO A 50 -11.79 -24.90 4.37
N ASP A 51 -12.81 -25.14 3.56
CA ASP A 51 -12.78 -24.86 2.12
C ASP A 51 -12.97 -23.36 1.86
N GLN A 52 -13.88 -22.71 2.58
CA GLN A 52 -14.07 -21.26 2.52
C GLN A 52 -12.85 -20.50 3.06
N ARG A 53 -12.23 -21.00 4.12
CA ARG A 53 -11.02 -20.42 4.70
C ARG A 53 -9.85 -20.45 3.74
N GLN A 54 -9.66 -21.58 3.04
CA GLN A 54 -8.61 -21.71 2.04
C GLN A 54 -8.84 -20.77 0.85
N ALA A 55 -10.08 -20.69 0.36
CA ALA A 55 -10.43 -19.75 -0.71
C ALA A 55 -10.16 -18.29 -0.29
N PHE A 56 -10.53 -17.89 0.93
CA PHE A 56 -10.25 -16.55 1.43
C PHE A 56 -8.75 -16.26 1.53
N ILE A 57 -7.95 -17.18 2.08
CA ILE A 57 -6.49 -17.01 2.20
C ILE A 57 -5.83 -16.89 0.81
N ALA A 58 -6.25 -17.70 -0.16
CA ALA A 58 -5.74 -17.64 -1.52
C ALA A 58 -6.00 -16.27 -2.18
N ASN A 59 -7.26 -15.79 -2.11
CA ASN A 59 -7.63 -14.47 -2.62
C ASN A 59 -6.89 -13.34 -1.88
N ALA A 60 -6.74 -13.44 -0.56
CA ALA A 60 -6.02 -12.46 0.23
C ALA A 60 -4.53 -12.39 -0.12
N LYS A 61 -3.89 -13.54 -0.40
CA LYS A 61 -2.50 -13.58 -0.86
C LYS A 61 -2.34 -12.84 -2.19
N GLU A 62 -3.24 -13.05 -3.14
CA GLU A 62 -3.18 -12.39 -4.44
C GLU A 62 -3.28 -10.87 -4.32
N VAL A 63 -4.23 -10.38 -3.52
CA VAL A 63 -4.35 -8.94 -3.22
C VAL A 63 -3.10 -8.40 -2.54
N ALA A 64 -2.49 -9.15 -1.62
CA ALA A 64 -1.25 -8.72 -0.95
C ALA A 64 -0.05 -8.67 -1.89
N VAL A 65 0.03 -9.55 -2.89
CA VAL A 65 1.07 -9.55 -3.92
C VAL A 65 0.89 -8.38 -4.88
N ASP A 66 -0.33 -8.13 -5.35
CA ASP A 66 -0.65 -7.00 -6.23
C ASP A 66 -0.39 -5.65 -5.55
N ALA A 67 -0.74 -5.54 -4.26
CA ALA A 67 -0.45 -4.37 -3.47
C ALA A 67 1.04 -4.23 -3.06
N GLY A 68 1.92 -5.13 -3.50
CA GLY A 68 3.36 -5.10 -3.19
C GLY A 68 3.69 -5.32 -1.71
N MET A 69 2.75 -5.85 -0.93
CA MET A 69 2.92 -6.12 0.51
C MET A 69 3.58 -7.48 0.76
N MET A 70 3.54 -8.38 -0.22
CA MET A 70 4.12 -9.72 -0.14
C MET A 70 4.76 -10.13 -1.47
N ARG A 71 5.76 -11.00 -1.39
CA ARG A 71 6.32 -11.70 -2.56
C ARG A 71 5.38 -12.83 -3.03
N ALA A 72 5.27 -13.02 -4.35
CA ALA A 72 4.44 -14.07 -4.95
C ALA A 72 4.90 -15.48 -4.54
N ARG A 73 6.22 -15.66 -4.45
CA ARG A 73 6.88 -16.86 -3.94
C ARG A 73 8.21 -16.47 -3.29
N ALA A 74 8.80 -17.32 -2.44
CA ALA A 74 10.12 -17.05 -1.82
C ALA A 74 11.28 -17.01 -2.85
N PRO A 75 12.55 -17.05 -2.44
CA PRO A 75 13.63 -17.58 -3.29
C PRO A 75 13.89 -19.08 -3.05
N GLN A 76 14.43 -19.79 -4.04
CA GLN A 76 14.69 -21.25 -4.04
C GLN A 76 16.16 -21.49 -4.38
N GLU A 77 16.73 -22.59 -3.91
CA GLU A 77 18.09 -22.96 -4.29
C GLU A 77 18.23 -23.05 -5.81
N GLY A 78 19.27 -22.41 -6.36
CA GLY A 78 19.48 -22.31 -7.80
C GLY A 78 18.80 -21.12 -8.47
N ASP A 79 17.92 -20.38 -7.78
CA ASP A 79 17.37 -19.12 -8.31
C ASP A 79 18.51 -18.12 -8.54
N PHE A 80 18.58 -17.59 -9.77
CA PHE A 80 19.55 -16.58 -10.17
C PHE A 80 18.85 -15.53 -11.04
N TRP A 81 18.99 -14.26 -10.67
CA TRP A 81 18.49 -13.14 -11.45
C TRP A 81 19.67 -12.25 -11.86
N ARG A 82 19.68 -11.85 -13.12
CA ARG A 82 20.72 -10.97 -13.63
C ARG A 82 20.53 -9.54 -13.11
N ARG A 83 19.27 -9.13 -12.93
CA ARG A 83 18.83 -7.79 -12.55
C ARG A 83 17.51 -7.84 -11.75
N CYS A 84 17.17 -6.77 -11.06
CA CYS A 84 15.99 -6.70 -10.19
C CYS A 84 14.63 -6.68 -10.91
N ASP A 85 14.59 -6.34 -12.20
CA ASP A 85 13.42 -6.53 -13.05
C ASP A 85 13.07 -8.02 -13.21
N GLU A 86 14.06 -8.88 -13.41
CA GLU A 86 13.86 -10.33 -13.53
C GLU A 86 13.32 -10.93 -12.21
N ALA A 87 13.88 -10.52 -11.07
CA ALA A 87 13.41 -10.94 -9.74
C ALA A 87 11.96 -10.50 -9.45
N ARG A 88 11.60 -9.26 -9.82
CA ARG A 88 10.23 -8.76 -9.67
C ARG A 88 9.25 -9.43 -10.61
N ALA A 89 9.65 -9.68 -11.86
CA ALA A 89 8.84 -10.43 -12.81
C ALA A 89 8.61 -11.89 -12.36
N ALA A 90 9.60 -12.50 -11.69
CA ALA A 90 9.46 -13.80 -11.04
C ALA A 90 8.63 -13.76 -9.74
N GLY A 91 8.30 -12.57 -9.24
CA GLY A 91 7.56 -12.36 -8.00
C GLY A 91 8.32 -12.79 -6.74
N THR A 92 9.66 -12.78 -6.78
CA THR A 92 10.52 -13.14 -5.65
C THR A 92 11.03 -11.95 -4.86
N ALA A 93 10.99 -10.75 -5.44
CA ALA A 93 11.39 -9.52 -4.80
C ALA A 93 10.41 -9.08 -3.68
N PRO A 94 10.89 -8.41 -2.61
CA PRO A 94 12.31 -8.13 -2.29
C PRO A 94 13.08 -9.40 -1.88
N ILE A 95 14.40 -9.41 -2.13
CA ILE A 95 15.29 -10.53 -1.81
C ILE A 95 16.21 -10.12 -0.66
N TYR A 96 16.21 -10.89 0.42
CA TYR A 96 16.98 -10.58 1.61
C TYR A 96 18.37 -11.22 1.61
N ARG A 97 19.32 -10.58 2.31
CA ARG A 97 20.66 -11.14 2.51
C ARG A 97 20.57 -12.55 3.11
N GLY A 98 21.24 -13.50 2.46
CA GLY A 98 21.22 -14.92 2.83
C GLY A 98 20.14 -15.75 2.15
N GLU A 99 19.18 -15.13 1.46
CA GLU A 99 18.28 -15.87 0.58
C GLU A 99 18.96 -16.25 -0.73
N PRO A 100 18.56 -17.38 -1.36
CA PRO A 100 18.99 -17.72 -2.70
C PRO A 100 18.79 -16.57 -3.69
N GLY A 101 19.76 -16.37 -4.58
CA GLY A 101 19.73 -15.31 -5.58
C GLY A 101 20.01 -13.89 -5.04
N TYR A 102 20.22 -13.69 -3.73
CA TYR A 102 20.74 -12.42 -3.20
C TYR A 102 22.15 -12.14 -3.69
N ARG A 103 22.42 -10.89 -4.09
CA ARG A 103 23.74 -10.42 -4.52
C ARG A 103 23.92 -8.96 -4.11
N GLU A 104 25.08 -8.62 -3.55
CA GLU A 104 25.40 -7.24 -3.15
C GLU A 104 25.30 -6.26 -4.32
N GLY A 105 25.64 -6.67 -5.54
CA GLY A 105 25.46 -5.83 -6.73
C GLY A 105 23.99 -5.53 -7.12
N MET A 106 23.01 -6.18 -6.48
CA MET A 106 21.57 -5.93 -6.65
C MET A 106 20.99 -5.07 -5.51
N ASP A 107 21.77 -4.87 -4.45
CA ASP A 107 21.46 -4.09 -3.26
C ASP A 107 22.26 -2.78 -3.34
N GLY A 108 21.64 -1.76 -3.92
CA GLY A 108 22.33 -0.52 -4.30
C GLY A 108 22.85 0.29 -3.12
N ASP A 109 22.14 0.24 -2.00
CA ASP A 109 22.44 0.92 -0.75
C ASP A 109 23.08 0.01 0.31
N ASN A 110 23.19 -1.29 0.04
CA ASN A 110 23.84 -2.31 0.88
C ASN A 110 23.18 -2.47 2.26
N ASP A 111 21.86 -2.27 2.34
CA ASP A 111 21.10 -2.39 3.59
C ASP A 111 20.71 -3.86 3.90
N GLY A 112 20.97 -4.78 2.97
CA GLY A 112 20.63 -6.19 3.07
C GLY A 112 19.32 -6.57 2.37
N ILE A 113 18.66 -5.64 1.68
CA ILE A 113 17.41 -5.86 0.95
C ILE A 113 17.63 -5.53 -0.52
N ALA A 114 17.84 -6.56 -1.34
CA ALA A 114 17.93 -6.40 -2.78
C ALA A 114 16.55 -6.25 -3.42
N CYS A 115 16.48 -5.45 -4.49
CA CYS A 115 15.30 -5.31 -5.34
C CYS A 115 14.03 -4.84 -4.63
N GLU A 116 14.17 -3.87 -3.73
CA GLU A 116 13.05 -3.23 -3.09
C GLU A 116 12.02 -2.68 -4.10
N PRO A 117 10.72 -2.64 -3.71
CA PRO A 117 9.72 -1.95 -4.52
C PRO A 117 10.09 -0.46 -4.66
N TYR A 118 9.84 0.11 -5.85
CA TYR A 118 10.08 1.53 -6.09
C TYR A 118 9.27 2.37 -5.09
N ARG A 119 9.96 3.16 -4.27
CA ARG A 119 9.35 4.13 -3.35
C ARG A 119 9.47 5.54 -3.91
#